data_AF-A0A4V2J8A8-F1
#
_entry.id   AF-A0A4V2J8A8-F1
#
_cell.length_a   1.000
_cell.length_b   1.000
_cell.length_c   1.000
_cell.angle_alpha   90.00
_cell.angle_beta   90.00
_cell.angle_gamma   90.00
#
_symmetry.space_group_name_H-M   'P 1'
#
loop_
_entity.id
_entity.type
_entity.pdbx_description
1 polymer ?
#
loop_
_entity_poly.entity_id
_entity_poly.type
_entity_poly.pdbx_seq_one_letter_code
_entity_poly.pdbx_strand_id
1 'polypeptide(L)'
;MIMNLLKRIFSTRKEETVHYRIPEVENTDSNEESQRKAGVRGYIWRTVGDERVCDRCRSLEGKKIQWNKRPNGGHPGECLTCNDGKCRCYAEPDWSTSPFDID
;
A
#
# COMPACT_ATOMS: atom_id res chain seq x y z
N MET A 1 -38.01 32.61 53.28
CA MET A 1 -38.63 32.01 52.08
C MET A 1 -37.97 32.54 50.78
N ILE A 2 -36.63 32.49 50.68
CA ILE A 2 -35.84 33.02 49.53
C ILE A 2 -34.59 32.14 49.32
N MET A 3 -34.75 30.82 49.22
CA MET A 3 -33.63 29.91 48.88
C MET A 3 -33.96 28.95 47.74
N ASN A 4 -35.07 29.19 47.03
CA ASN A 4 -35.57 28.31 45.96
C ASN A 4 -35.42 28.89 44.54
N LEU A 5 -34.65 29.97 44.35
CA LEU A 5 -34.54 30.61 43.03
C LEU A 5 -33.14 30.60 42.38
N LEU A 6 -32.09 30.13 43.06
CA LEU A 6 -30.72 30.14 42.52
C LEU A 6 -30.14 28.75 42.18
N LYS A 7 -30.95 27.68 42.23
CA LYS A 7 -30.55 26.35 41.72
C LYS A 7 -31.09 26.06 40.29
N ARG A 8 -31.48 27.11 39.55
CA ARG A 8 -32.04 26.98 38.19
C ARG A 8 -31.16 27.55 37.07
N ILE A 9 -30.04 28.21 37.39
CA ILE A 9 -29.24 28.93 36.38
C ILE A 9 -28.01 28.13 35.91
N PHE A 10 -27.55 27.15 36.67
CA PHE A 10 -26.42 26.30 36.26
C PHE A 10 -26.91 24.89 35.88
N SER A 11 -27.78 24.81 34.88
CA SER A 11 -27.98 23.58 34.13
C SER A 11 -26.70 23.37 33.32
N THR A 12 -25.95 22.34 33.72
CA THR A 12 -24.67 21.94 33.15
C THR A 12 -24.84 21.65 31.66
N ARG A 13 -24.47 22.61 30.81
CA ARG A 13 -24.24 22.34 29.39
C ARG A 13 -23.00 21.46 29.31
N LYS A 14 -23.18 20.13 29.27
CA LYS A 14 -22.10 19.21 28.94
C LYS A 14 -21.55 19.62 27.59
N GLU A 15 -20.25 19.94 27.54
CA GLU A 15 -19.51 20.11 26.30
C GLU A 15 -19.56 18.76 25.56
N GLU A 16 -20.40 18.68 24.54
CA GLU A 16 -20.48 17.52 23.67
C GLU A 16 -19.33 17.61 22.68
N THR A 17 -18.23 16.93 23.00
CA THR A 17 -17.09 16.79 22.11
C THR A 17 -17.54 16.02 20.87
N VAL A 18 -17.78 16.74 19.77
CA VAL A 18 -18.05 16.14 18.46
C VAL A 18 -16.80 15.39 18.01
N HIS A 19 -16.76 14.09 18.27
CA HIS A 19 -15.73 13.22 17.75
C HIS A 19 -15.99 13.01 16.26
N TYR A 20 -15.29 13.77 15.41
CA TYR A 20 -15.25 13.47 13.98
C TYR A 20 -14.62 12.08 13.84
N ARG A 21 -15.44 11.08 13.45
CA ARG A 21 -14.93 9.78 13.03
C ARG A 21 -14.20 10.02 11.71
N ILE A 22 -12.89 10.22 11.76
CA ILE A 22 -12.04 10.10 10.58
C ILE A 22 -12.23 8.64 10.13
N PRO A 23 -12.79 8.37 8.93
CA PRO A 23 -12.85 7.01 8.43
C PRO A 23 -11.41 6.48 8.40
N GLU A 24 -11.21 5.31 9.00
CA GLU A 24 -9.95 4.59 8.94
C GLU A 24 -9.61 4.45 7.46
N VAL A 25 -8.58 5.17 6.99
CA VAL A 25 -8.16 5.12 5.59
C VAL A 25 -7.40 3.81 5.41
N GLU A 26 -8.13 2.69 5.29
CA GLU A 26 -7.59 1.44 4.78
C GLU A 26 -7.29 1.60 3.29
N ASN A 27 -6.14 2.22 2.98
CA ASN A 27 -5.56 2.10 1.64
C ASN A 27 -4.14 1.54 1.79
N THR A 28 -4.07 0.24 2.08
CA THR A 28 -2.85 -0.57 1.93
C THR A 28 -2.96 -1.47 0.70
N ASP A 29 -3.45 -0.93 -0.41
CA ASP A 29 -3.44 -1.66 -1.67
C ASP A 29 -1.98 -2.00 -2.01
N SER A 30 -1.70 -3.29 -2.17
CA SER A 30 -0.39 -3.74 -2.64
C SER A 30 -0.17 -3.31 -4.10
N ASN A 31 1.07 -3.13 -4.53
CA ASN A 31 1.39 -2.79 -5.92
C ASN A 31 0.84 -3.84 -6.91
N GLU A 32 0.79 -5.13 -6.52
CA GLU A 32 0.11 -6.17 -7.31
C GLU A 32 -1.38 -5.85 -7.48
N GLU A 33 -2.06 -5.58 -6.37
CA GLU A 33 -3.50 -5.34 -6.37
C GLU A 33 -3.88 -4.14 -7.23
N SER A 34 -3.15 -3.03 -7.11
CA SER A 34 -3.37 -1.84 -7.93
C SER A 34 -3.21 -2.13 -9.43
N GLN A 35 -2.17 -2.89 -9.81
CA GLN A 35 -1.93 -3.24 -11.21
C GLN A 35 -3.00 -4.18 -11.77
N ARG A 36 -3.42 -5.18 -10.97
CA ARG A 36 -4.49 -6.10 -11.36
C ARG A 36 -5.82 -5.38 -11.52
N LYS A 37 -6.14 -4.43 -10.62
CA LYS A 37 -7.31 -3.54 -10.74
C LYS A 37 -7.28 -2.70 -12.03
N ALA A 38 -6.09 -2.26 -12.44
CA ALA A 38 -5.87 -1.53 -13.70
C ALA A 38 -5.90 -2.43 -14.96
N GLY A 39 -6.09 -3.75 -14.83
CA GLY A 39 -6.12 -4.69 -15.95
C GLY A 39 -4.73 -5.12 -16.46
N VAL A 40 -3.65 -4.72 -15.77
CA VAL A 40 -2.28 -5.10 -16.10
C VAL A 40 -2.05 -6.56 -15.68
N ARG A 41 -1.65 -7.42 -16.63
CA ARG A 41 -1.51 -8.87 -16.39
C ARG A 41 -0.09 -9.29 -16.01
N GLY A 42 0.89 -8.44 -16.25
CA GLY A 42 2.28 -8.70 -15.93
C GLY A 42 3.07 -7.43 -15.69
N TYR A 43 4.31 -7.60 -15.27
CA TYR A 43 5.20 -6.52 -14.87
C TYR A 43 6.62 -6.80 -15.32
N ILE A 44 7.43 -5.75 -15.41
CA ILE A 44 8.88 -5.82 -15.55
C ILE A 44 9.48 -5.76 -14.16
N TRP A 45 10.34 -6.72 -13.83
CA TRP A 45 11.04 -6.73 -12.55
C TRP A 45 12.11 -5.65 -12.53
N ARG A 46 12.01 -4.70 -11.59
CA ARG A 46 12.98 -3.63 -11.40
C ARG A 46 13.61 -3.68 -10.02
N THR A 47 14.91 -3.45 -9.99
CA THR A 47 15.74 -3.32 -8.81
C THR A 47 16.16 -1.86 -8.66
N VAL A 48 16.48 -1.43 -7.44
CA VAL A 48 17.06 -0.10 -7.19
C VAL A 48 18.54 -0.03 -7.65
N GLY A 49 19.17 -1.17 -7.98
CA GLY A 49 20.53 -1.23 -8.54
C GLY A 49 21.65 -0.96 -7.53
N ASP A 50 21.36 -0.89 -6.23
CA ASP A 50 22.38 -0.69 -5.19
C ASP A 50 23.03 -2.02 -4.73
N GLU A 51 24.10 -1.88 -3.95
CA GLU A 51 24.88 -3.01 -3.42
C GLU A 51 24.08 -3.96 -2.50
N ARG A 52 22.90 -3.54 -2.02
CA ARG A 52 22.06 -4.34 -1.11
C ARG A 52 21.14 -5.28 -1.87
N VAL A 53 21.01 -5.12 -3.19
CA VAL A 53 20.28 -6.05 -4.04
C VAL A 53 21.03 -7.37 -4.13
N CYS A 54 20.43 -8.45 -3.60
CA CYS A 54 21.01 -9.78 -3.68
C CYS A 54 21.08 -10.31 -5.12
N ASP A 55 21.95 -11.30 -5.36
CA ASP A 55 22.22 -11.85 -6.69
C ASP A 55 20.95 -12.38 -7.38
N ARG A 56 20.03 -13.00 -6.61
CA ARG A 56 18.74 -13.47 -7.13
C ARG A 56 17.95 -12.32 -7.74
N CYS A 57 17.78 -11.23 -7.00
CA CYS A 57 17.03 -10.07 -7.45
C CYS A 57 17.69 -9.40 -8.65
N ARG A 58 19.03 -9.28 -8.67
CA ARG A 58 19.78 -8.80 -9.84
C ARG A 58 19.56 -9.67 -11.08
N SER A 59 19.48 -10.99 -10.91
CA SER A 59 19.23 -11.91 -12.04
C SER A 59 17.84 -11.77 -12.66
N LEU A 60 16.91 -11.11 -11.98
CA LEU A 60 15.55 -10.88 -12.47
C LEU A 60 15.36 -9.50 -13.11
N GLU A 61 16.31 -8.58 -12.97
CA GLU A 61 16.25 -7.23 -13.55
C GLU A 61 15.86 -7.26 -15.03
N GLY A 62 14.84 -6.46 -15.39
CA GLY A 62 14.33 -6.32 -16.75
C GLY A 62 13.47 -7.49 -17.24
N LYS A 63 13.29 -8.57 -16.48
CA LYS A 63 12.46 -9.70 -16.91
C LYS A 63 10.97 -9.37 -16.79
N LYS A 64 10.22 -9.72 -17.84
CA LYS A 64 8.75 -9.69 -17.86
C LYS A 64 8.19 -10.92 -17.16
N ILE A 65 7.33 -10.71 -16.17
CA ILE A 65 6.74 -11.76 -15.34
C ILE A 65 5.23 -11.51 -15.25
N GLN A 66 4.43 -12.55 -15.43
CA GLN A 66 2.99 -12.45 -15.25
C GLN A 66 2.64 -12.52 -13.76
N TRP A 67 1.64 -11.75 -13.33
CA TRP A 67 1.16 -11.78 -11.94
C TRP A 67 0.68 -13.19 -11.52
N ASN A 68 0.16 -13.99 -12.45
CA ASN A 68 -0.24 -15.37 -12.19
C ASN A 68 0.93 -16.37 -12.06
N LYS A 69 2.16 -15.97 -12.40
CA LYS A 69 3.33 -16.85 -12.45
C LYS A 69 4.33 -16.41 -11.40
N ARG A 70 4.13 -16.90 -10.18
CA ARG A 70 4.99 -16.57 -9.03
C ARG A 70 6.43 -17.03 -9.26
N PRO A 71 7.42 -16.12 -9.23
CA PRO A 71 8.84 -16.49 -9.28
C PRO A 71 9.26 -17.27 -8.05
N ASN A 72 10.26 -18.14 -8.19
CA ASN A 72 10.88 -18.80 -7.03
C ASN A 72 11.44 -17.73 -6.08
N GLY A 73 11.00 -17.69 -4.82
CA GLY A 73 11.35 -16.65 -3.85
C GLY A 73 10.43 -15.41 -3.83
N GLY A 74 9.31 -15.44 -4.55
CA GLY A 74 8.26 -14.43 -4.47
C GLY A 74 8.38 -13.26 -5.44
N HIS A 75 7.35 -12.41 -5.41
CA HIS A 75 7.24 -11.18 -6.18
C HIS A 75 8.17 -10.09 -5.60
N PRO A 76 8.39 -8.97 -6.33
CA PRO A 76 9.13 -7.84 -5.77
C PRO A 76 8.55 -7.39 -4.43
N GLY A 77 9.40 -7.13 -3.44
CA GLY A 77 8.97 -6.84 -2.06
C GLY A 77 8.94 -8.06 -1.13
N GLU A 78 8.77 -9.27 -1.65
CA GLU A 78 8.62 -10.50 -0.85
C GLU A 78 9.93 -11.26 -0.60
N CYS A 79 11.03 -10.84 -1.22
CA CYS A 79 12.29 -11.57 -1.18
C CYS A 79 12.95 -11.46 0.20
N LEU A 80 12.94 -12.56 0.96
CA LEU A 80 13.55 -12.65 2.30
C LEU A 80 15.08 -12.83 2.28
N THR A 81 15.65 -13.20 1.13
CA THR A 81 17.10 -13.45 0.99
C THR A 81 17.91 -12.22 0.58
N CYS A 82 17.32 -11.02 0.66
CA CYS A 82 18.05 -9.78 0.45
C CYS A 82 19.04 -9.51 1.60
N ASN A 83 20.18 -8.87 1.30
CA ASN A 83 21.31 -8.74 2.23
C ASN A 83 20.96 -8.03 3.55
N ASP A 84 19.98 -7.12 3.52
CA ASP A 84 19.47 -6.37 4.67
C ASP A 84 18.11 -6.88 5.17
N GLY A 85 17.67 -8.05 4.68
CA GLY A 85 16.35 -8.61 4.94
C GLY A 85 15.20 -7.80 4.33
N LYS A 86 15.49 -6.79 3.51
CA LYS A 86 14.48 -5.92 2.87
C LYS A 86 14.62 -6.01 1.36
N CYS A 87 13.56 -6.44 0.70
CA CYS A 87 13.57 -6.46 -0.76
C CYS A 87 13.51 -5.03 -1.31
N ARG A 88 14.48 -4.68 -2.17
CA ARG A 88 14.61 -3.37 -2.82
C ARG A 88 14.21 -3.44 -4.29
N CYS A 89 13.20 -4.25 -4.59
CA CYS A 89 12.67 -4.45 -5.94
C CYS A 89 11.22 -3.99 -5.99
N TYR A 90 10.78 -3.55 -7.16
CA TYR A 90 9.39 -3.21 -7.44
C TYR A 90 8.94 -3.79 -8.78
N ALA A 91 7.63 -3.96 -8.92
CA ALA A 91 7.01 -4.39 -10.17
C ALA A 91 6.63 -3.16 -10.98
N GLU A 92 7.34 -2.89 -12.07
CA GLU A 92 6.95 -1.87 -13.04
C GLU A 92 5.83 -2.45 -13.94
N PRO A 93 4.66 -1.81 -14.04
CA PRO A 93 3.56 -2.35 -14.83
C PRO A 93 3.96 -2.54 -16.30
N ASP A 94 3.68 -3.72 -16.87
CA ASP A 94 3.85 -3.96 -18.31
C ASP A 94 2.57 -3.57 -19.05
N TRP A 95 2.49 -2.30 -19.44
CA TRP A 95 1.35 -1.72 -20.14
C TRP A 95 1.07 -2.35 -21.51
N SER A 96 2.02 -3.10 -22.10
CA SER A 96 1.74 -3.85 -23.33
C SER A 96 0.67 -4.95 -23.17
N THR A 97 0.30 -5.27 -21.92
CA THR A 97 -0.77 -6.22 -21.60
C THR A 97 -2.06 -5.55 -21.13
N SER A 98 -2.05 -4.21 -21.00
CA SER A 98 -3.21 -3.43 -20.56
C SER A 98 -4.30 -3.44 -21.63
N PRO A 99 -5.58 -3.59 -21.26
CA PRO A 99 -6.70 -3.41 -22.19
C PRO A 99 -6.97 -1.93 -22.53
N PHE A 100 -6.34 -1.01 -21.78
CA PHE A 100 -6.36 0.41 -22.08
C PHE A 100 -5.09 0.72 -22.87
N ASP A 101 -5.24 0.95 -24.17
CA ASP A 101 -4.18 1.40 -25.07
C ASP A 101 -3.82 2.84 -24.66
N ILE A 102 -2.70 3.00 -23.96
CA ILE A 102 -2.09 4.30 -23.68
C ILE A 102 -0.85 4.38 -24.56
N ASP A 103 -1.06 4.78 -25.82
CA ASP A 103 0.01 5.15 -26.76
C ASP A 103 0.49 6.59 -26.50
#